data_AF-A0A1H8AER7-F1
#
_entry.id   AF-A0A1H8AER7-F1
#
_cell.length_a   1.000
_cell.length_b   1.000
_cell.length_c   1.000
_cell.angle_alpha   90.00
_cell.angle_beta   90.00
_cell.angle_gamma   90.00
#
_symmetry.space_group_name_H-M   'P 1'
#
loop_
_entity.id
_entity.type
_entity.pdbx_description
1 polymer ?
#
loop_
_entity_poly.entity_id
_entity_poly.type
_entity_poly.pdbx_seq_one_letter_code
_entity_poly.pdbx_strand_id
1 'polypeptide(L)' 'KENMAAERVLLDPHQDNKRAIRAYEKAGSEIIKSLPKHEMFEGENVDCWLMELAL' A
#
# COMPACT_ATOMS: atom_id res chain seq x y z
N LYS A 1 -23.95 -7.54 -3.85
CA LYS A 1 -22.67 -7.28 -3.16
C LYS A 1 -23.01 -7.06 -1.70
N GLU A 2 -22.53 -7.91 -0.80
CA GLU A 2 -22.65 -7.61 0.63
C GLU A 2 -21.73 -6.43 0.93
N ASN A 3 -22.27 -5.40 1.57
CA ASN A 3 -21.48 -4.30 2.09
C ASN A 3 -20.85 -4.77 3.40
N MET A 4 -19.54 -5.01 3.37
CA MET A 4 -18.77 -5.15 4.59
C MET A 4 -18.60 -3.75 5.19
N ALA A 5 -18.95 -3.57 6.46
CA ALA A 5 -18.78 -2.31 7.19
C ALA A 5 -17.28 -2.08 7.53
N ALA A 6 -16.45 -2.05 6.49
CA ALA A 6 -15.03 -1.81 6.60
C ALA A 6 -14.80 -0.34 6.94
N GLU A 7 -13.96 -0.08 7.93
CA GLU A 7 -13.58 1.28 8.32
C GLU A 7 -12.39 1.79 7.50
N ARG A 8 -11.50 0.86 7.09
CA ARG A 8 -10.21 1.17 6.48
C ARG A 8 -9.78 0.04 5.53
N VAL A 9 -8.98 0.39 4.52
CA VAL A 9 -8.28 -0.53 3.62
C VAL A 9 -6.79 -0.23 3.69
N LEU A 10 -5.98 -1.27 3.92
CA LEU A 10 -4.52 -1.17 3.97
C LEU A 10 -3.88 -1.83 2.76
N LEU A 11 -2.77 -1.25 2.31
CA LEU A 11 -2.01 -1.67 1.13
C LEU A 11 -0.51 -1.56 1.45
N ASP A 12 0.32 -2.39 0.83
CA ASP A 12 1.76 -2.45 1.06
C ASP A 12 2.62 -2.39 -0.23
N PRO A 13 2.40 -1.45 -1.17
CA PRO A 13 3.17 -1.42 -2.42
C PRO A 13 4.66 -1.19 -2.19
N HIS A 14 5.49 -1.78 -3.06
CA HIS A 14 6.93 -1.49 -3.11
C HIS A 14 7.18 0.01 -3.32
N GLN A 15 8.17 0.56 -2.62
CA GLN A 15 8.45 2.01 -2.66
C GLN A 15 8.89 2.49 -4.05
N ASP A 16 9.48 1.62 -4.85
CA ASP A 16 9.93 1.90 -6.21
C ASP A 16 8.82 1.74 -7.27
N ASN A 17 7.68 1.13 -6.92
CA ASN A 17 6.52 0.97 -7.80
C ASN A 17 5.67 2.24 -7.86
N LYS A 18 6.26 3.30 -8.44
CA LYS A 18 5.64 4.62 -8.60
C LYS A 18 4.27 4.59 -9.30
N ARG A 19 4.05 3.61 -10.18
CA ARG A 19 2.77 3.46 -10.90
C ARG A 19 1.66 3.02 -9.96
N ALA A 20 1.92 2.04 -9.09
CA ALA A 20 0.95 1.56 -8.11
C ALA A 20 0.66 2.65 -7.06
N ILE A 21 1.70 3.23 -6.48
CA ILE A 21 1.58 4.32 -5.50
C ILE A 21 0.70 5.45 -6.05
N ARG A 22 0.98 5.92 -7.26
CA ARG A 22 0.20 6.99 -7.91
C ARG A 22 -1.26 6.62 -8.14
N ALA A 23 -1.56 5.34 -8.38
CA ALA A 23 -2.94 4.88 -8.54
C ALA A 23 -3.68 4.89 -7.19
N TYR A 24 -3.03 4.44 -6.12
CA TYR A 24 -3.61 4.43 -4.77
C TYR A 24 -3.82 5.84 -4.23
N GLU A 25 -2.86 6.75 -4.41
CA GLU A 25 -3.03 8.17 -4.07
C GLU A 25 -4.25 8.78 -4.78
N LYS A 26 -4.45 8.48 -6.07
CA LYS A 26 -5.63 8.96 -6.81
C LYS A 26 -6.94 8.35 -6.32
N ALA A 27 -6.89 7.16 -5.75
CA ALA A 27 -8.04 6.51 -5.11
C ALA A 27 -8.30 7.03 -3.69
N GLY A 28 -7.45 7.92 -3.16
CA GLY A 28 -7.58 8.52 -1.83
C GLY A 28 -6.76 7.83 -0.73
N SER A 29 -5.88 6.88 -1.09
CA SER A 29 -4.98 6.26 -0.11
C SER A 29 -3.78 7.15 0.19
N GLU A 30 -3.36 7.19 1.45
CA GLU A 30 -2.21 7.97 1.91
C GLU A 30 -1.10 7.06 2.41
N ILE A 31 0.17 7.44 2.21
CA ILE A 31 1.31 6.74 2.81
C ILE A 31 1.36 7.10 4.29
N ILE A 32 1.30 6.09 5.16
CA ILE A 32 1.31 6.27 6.62
C ILE A 32 2.61 5.79 7.28
N LYS A 33 3.36 4.89 6.65
CA LYS A 33 4.61 4.35 7.23
C LYS A 33 5.56 3.74 6.19
N SER A 34 6.87 3.91 6.39
CA SER A 34 7.90 3.12 5.69
C SER A 34 8.01 1.71 6.29
N LEU A 35 8.05 0.69 5.42
CA LEU A 35 8.28 -0.70 5.79
C LEU A 35 9.59 -1.18 5.16
N PRO A 36 10.74 -1.05 5.86
CA PRO A 36 12.02 -1.46 5.30
C PRO A 36 12.13 -2.99 5.21
N LYS A 37 12.63 -3.52 4.09
CA LYS A 37 12.83 -4.95 3.82
C LYS A 37 11.58 -5.80 4.11
N HIS A 38 10.42 -5.30 3.70
CA HIS A 38 9.13 -5.88 4.05
C HIS A 38 8.82 -7.14 3.24
N GLU A 39 9.14 -7.13 1.95
CA GLU A 39 8.76 -8.19 1.02
C GLU A 39 10.01 -8.79 0.37
N MET A 40 10.03 -10.12 0.24
CA MET A 40 11.03 -10.83 -0.56
C MET A 40 10.55 -10.86 -2.02
N PHE A 41 11.20 -10.08 -2.88
CA PHE A 41 10.85 -9.94 -4.29
C PHE A 41 12.08 -10.20 -5.16
N GLU A 42 11.95 -11.12 -6.12
CA GLU A 42 13.03 -11.50 -7.06
C GLU A 42 14.38 -11.86 -6.39
N GLY A 43 14.34 -12.35 -5.15
CA GLY A 43 15.52 -12.78 -4.39
C GLY A 43 16.13 -11.70 -3.49
N GLU A 44 15.55 -10.50 -3.44
CA GLU A 44 15.97 -9.42 -2.55
C GLU A 44 14.83 -8.99 -1.62
N ASN A 45 15.17 -8.53 -0.41
CA ASN A 45 14.17 -7.89 0.44
C ASN A 45 14.02 -6.43 0.05
N VAL A 46 12.84 -6.05 -0.42
CA VAL A 46 12.53 -4.70 -0.89
C VAL A 46 11.77 -3.90 0.16
N ASP A 47 11.92 -2.58 0.08
CA ASP A 47 11.20 -1.65 0.93
C ASP A 47 9.79 -1.41 0.37
N CYS A 48 8.79 -1.35 1.26
CA CYS A 48 7.40 -1.04 0.92
C CYS A 48 6.89 0.20 1.65
N TRP A 49 5.78 0.74 1.18
CA TRP A 49 4.98 1.72 1.92
C TRP A 49 3.77 1.05 2.53
N LEU A 50 3.47 1.32 3.79
CA LEU A 50 2.12 1.10 4.29
C LEU A 50 1.26 2.27 3.84
N MET A 51 0.23 1.99 3.05
CA MET A 51 -0.77 2.95 2.61
C MET A 51 -2.14 2.61 3.20
N GLU A 52 -2.94 3.64 3.47
CA GLU A 52 -4.27 3.52 4.07
C GLU A 52 -5.31 4.32 3.30
N LEU A 53 -6.49 3.72 3.08
CA LEU A 53 -7.72 4.41 2.70
C LEU A 53 -8.73 4.27 3.83
N ALA A 54 -9.12 5.39 4.45
CA ALA A 54 -10.27 5.43 5.35
C ALA A 54 -11.57 5.51 4.54
N LEU A 55 -12.57 4.70 4.91
CA LEU A 55 -13.85 4.53 4.19
C LEU A 55 -15.01 5.26 4.86
#